data_AF-A0A8D5U320-F1
#
_entry.id   AF-A0A8D5U320-F1
#
_cell.length_a   1.000
_cell.length_b   1.000
_cell.length_c   1.000
_cell.angle_alpha   90.00
_cell.angle_beta   90.00
_cell.angle_gamma   90.00
#
_symmetry.space_group_name_H-M   'P 1'
#
loop_
_entity.id
_entity.type
_entity.pdbx_description
1 polymer ?
#
loop_
_entity_poly.entity_id
_entity_poly.type
_entity_poly.pdbx_seq_one_letter_code
_entity_poly.pdbx_strand_id
1 'polypeptide(L)' 'MRIVEDEYGNRFLEFETKEDLEEFRKMLIEAYYELNPDHKRPCETQSPK' A
#
# COMPACT_ATOMS: atom_id res chain seq x y z
N MET A 1 4.77 -5.98 -8.72
CA MET A 1 4.87 -4.50 -8.68
C MET A 1 6.28 -4.07 -9.06
N ARG A 2 6.46 -3.10 -9.97
CA ARG A 2 7.79 -2.62 -10.39
C ARG A 2 7.81 -1.13 -10.72
N ILE A 3 8.98 -0.50 -10.64
CA ILE A 3 9.16 0.89 -11.10
C ILE A 3 9.54 0.86 -12.59
N VAL A 4 8.76 1.56 -13.41
CA VAL A 4 9.02 1.76 -14.84
C VAL A 4 9.33 3.23 -15.11
N GLU A 5 10.11 3.49 -16.15
CA GLU A 5 10.44 4.84 -16.62
C GLU A 5 9.88 5.01 -18.04
N ASP A 6 9.24 6.15 -18.31
CA ASP A 6 8.76 6.49 -19.65
C ASP A 6 9.86 7.14 -20.51
N GLU A 7 9.52 7.43 -21.78
CA GLU A 7 10.43 8.09 -22.72
C GLU A 7 10.82 9.54 -22.32
N TYR A 8 10.10 10.14 -21.39
CA TYR A 8 10.33 11.50 -20.88
C TYR A 8 11.09 11.49 -19.54
N GLY A 9 11.47 10.32 -19.01
CA GLY A 9 12.16 10.17 -17.73
C GLY A 9 11.24 10.20 -16.51
N ASN A 10 9.91 10.14 -16.70
CA ASN A 10 8.98 10.03 -15.58
C ASN A 10 8.94 8.59 -15.08
N ARG A 11 8.98 8.43 -13.75
CA ARG A 11 8.98 7.12 -13.09
C ARG A 11 7.62 6.81 -12.49
N PHE A 12 7.06 5.66 -12.83
CA PHE A 12 5.76 5.19 -12.37
C PHE A 12 5.87 3.84 -11.68
N LEU A 13 4.92 3.58 -10.78
CA LEU A 13 4.76 2.27 -10.16
C LEU A 13 3.73 1.49 -10.98
N GLU A 14 4.16 0.41 -11.61
CA GLU A 14 3.32 -0.47 -12.40
C GLU A 14 2.86 -1.66 -11.55
N PHE A 15 1.55 -1.94 -11.63
CA PHE A 15 0.89 -3.10 -11.00
C PHE A 15 0.48 -4.06 -12.10
N GLU A 16 0.99 -5.29 -12.05
CA GLU A 16 0.68 -6.31 -13.07
C GLU A 16 -0.51 -7.18 -12.64
N THR A 17 -0.77 -7.25 -11.34
CA THR A 17 -1.79 -8.13 -10.75
C THR A 17 -2.66 -7.41 -9.72
N LYS A 18 -3.75 -8.04 -9.30
CA LYS A 18 -4.58 -7.54 -8.20
C LYS A 18 -3.84 -7.66 -6.87
N GLU A 19 -3.05 -8.72 -6.73
CA GLU A 19 -2.21 -9.01 -5.59
C GLU A 19 -1.19 -7.89 -5.37
N ASP A 20 -0.57 -7.39 -6.44
CA ASP A 20 0.34 -6.24 -6.40
C ASP A 20 -0.33 -4.99 -5.81
N LEU A 21 -1.59 -4.73 -6.19
CA LEU A 21 -2.36 -3.60 -5.70
C LEU A 21 -2.74 -3.77 -4.22
N GLU A 22 -3.08 -5.00 -3.80
CA GLU A 22 -3.38 -5.31 -2.42
C GLU A 22 -2.15 -5.18 -1.51
N GLU A 23 -0.99 -5.65 -1.96
CA GLU A 23 0.28 -5.47 -1.25
C GLU A 23 0.64 -3.98 -1.10
N PHE A 24 0.53 -3.21 -2.17
CA PHE A 24 0.79 -1.76 -2.11
C PHE A 24 -0.19 -1.03 -1.18
N ARG A 25 -1.47 -1.41 -1.21
CA ARG A 25 -2.47 -0.86 -0.29
C ARG A 25 -2.11 -1.16 1.17
N LYS A 26 -1.65 -2.38 1.48
CA LYS A 26 -1.18 -2.73 2.84
C LYS A 26 0.01 -1.87 3.25
N MET A 27 1.01 -1.72 2.36
CA MET A 27 2.18 -0.87 2.63
C MET A 27 1.78 0.60 2.92
N LEU A 28 0.83 1.16 2.16
CA LEU A 28 0.34 2.52 2.41
C LEU A 28 -0.35 2.67 3.77
N ILE A 29 -1.13 1.66 4.16
CA ILE A 29 -1.82 1.65 5.45
C ILE A 29 -0.80 1.55 6.59
N GLU A 30 0.19 0.66 6.47
CA GLU A 30 1.25 0.50 7.46
C GLU A 30 2.05 1.80 7.64
N ALA A 31 2.53 2.38 6.54
CA ALA A 31 3.28 3.63 6.56
C ALA A 31 2.47 4.79 7.18
N TYR A 32 1.17 4.85 6.93
CA TYR A 32 0.30 5.85 7.53
C TYR A 32 0.31 5.75 9.07
N TYR A 33 0.20 4.56 9.64
CA TYR A 33 0.18 4.38 11.10
C TYR A 33 1.56 4.51 11.74
N GLU A 34 2.64 4.20 11.01
CA GLU A 34 4.00 4.51 11.47
C GLU A 34 4.22 6.03 11.59
N LEU A 35 3.72 6.79 10.63
CA LEU A 35 3.83 8.26 10.64
C LEU A 35 2.82 8.94 11.58
N ASN A 36 1.72 8.27 11.91
CA ASN A 36 0.64 8.79 12.75
C ASN A 36 0.41 7.87 13.97
N PRO A 37 1.38 7.77 14.91
CA PRO A 37 1.32 6.82 16.02
C PRO A 37 0.14 7.09 16.98
N ASP A 38 -0.36 8.31 17.04
CA ASP A 38 -1.53 8.69 17.84
C ASP A 38 -2.86 8.17 17.26
N HIS A 39 -2.87 7.84 15.96
CA HIS A 39 -4.02 7.23 15.33
C HIS A 39 -4.05 5.75 15.68
N LYS A 40 -5.05 5.35 16.47
CA LYS A 40 -5.31 3.93 16.70
C LYS A 40 -5.60 3.25 15.38
N ARG A 41 -4.84 2.18 15.07
CA ARG A 41 -5.23 1.27 13.99
C ARG A 41 -6.66 0.83 14.24
N PRO A 42 -7.56 0.83 13.23
CA PRO A 42 -8.81 0.13 13.36
C PRO A 42 -8.42 -1.30 13.76
N CYS A 43 -8.87 -1.74 14.93
CA CYS A 43 -8.78 -3.14 15.29
C CYS A 43 -9.34 -3.88 14.08
N GLU A 44 -8.52 -4.71 13.43
CA GLU A 44 -9.05 -5.68 12.47
C GLU A 44 -10.18 -6.36 13.23
N THR A 45 -11.42 -6.07 12.83
CA THR A 45 -12.60 -6.65 13.44
C THR A 45 -12.35 -8.14 13.39
N GLN A 46 -12.00 -8.73 14.53
CA GLN A 46 -11.93 -10.17 14.65
C GLN A 46 -13.30 -10.64 14.20
N SER A 47 -13.36 -11.29 13.04
CA SER A 47 -14.58 -11.90 12.55
C SER A 47 -15.15 -12.73 13.70
N PRO A 48 -16.39 -12.50 14.13
CA PRO A 48 -16.98 -13.34 15.16
C PRO A 48 -16.96 -14.79 14.65
N LYS A 49 -16.46 -15.68 15.51
CA LYS A 49 -16.44 -17.14 15.33
C LYS A 49 -17.83 -17.70 15.12
#